data_AF-T1BLH1-F1
#
_entry.id   AF-T1BLH1-F1
#
_cell.length_a   1.000
_cell.length_b   1.000
_cell.length_c   1.000
_cell.angle_alpha   90.00
_cell.angle_beta   90.00
_cell.angle_gamma   90.00
#
_symmetry.space_group_name_H-M   'P 1'
#
loop_
_entity.id
_entity.type
_entity.pdbx_description
1 polymer ?
#
loop_
_entity_poly.entity_id
_entity_poly.type
_entity_poly.pdbx_seq_one_letter_code
_entity_poly.pdbx_strand_id
1 'polypeptide(L)' 'ERDDVQNALTALKEALGGTDLEAIKSATEKLLTASQGFSQRLYEEAAKSHAEGAPSAPNANDEDIVDAEIVDEP' A
#
# COMPACT_ATOMS: atom_id res chain seq x y z
N GLU A 1 0.45 5.93 -8.71
CA GLU A 1 0.22 4.83 -7.75
C GLU A 1 -1.21 4.30 -7.79
N ARG A 2 -2.24 5.09 -7.46
CA ARG A 2 -3.64 4.62 -7.57
C ARG A 2 -4.00 4.21 -9.00
N ASP A 3 -3.58 4.99 -9.99
CA ASP A 3 -3.77 4.69 -11.41
C ASP A 3 -2.96 3.47 -11.85
N ASP A 4 -1.77 3.25 -11.28
CA ASP A 4 -0.93 2.08 -11.58
C ASP A 4 -1.61 0.79 -11.12
N VAL A 5 -2.22 0.79 -9.93
CA VAL A 5 -3.03 -0.35 -9.46
C VAL A 5 -4.23 -0.59 -10.37
N GLN A 6 -4.94 0.46 -10.79
CA GLN A 6 -6.10 0.33 -11.69
C GLN A 6 -5.70 -0.20 -13.07
N ASN A 7 -4.58 0.26 -13.61
CA ASN A 7 -4.05 -0.20 -14.89
C ASN A 7 -3.59 -1.65 -14.79
N ALA A 8 -2.89 -2.04 -13.73
CA ALA A 8 -2.48 -3.42 -13.49
C ALA A 8 -3.69 -4.36 -13.33
N LEU A 9 -4.73 -3.91 -12.62
CA LEU A 9 -5.98 -4.67 -12.45
C LEU A 9 -6.70 -4.86 -13.79
N THR A 10 -6.73 -3.84 -14.63
CA THR A 10 -7.34 -3.90 -15.97
C THR A 10 -6.57 -4.86 -16.87
N ALA A 11 -5.24 -4.76 -16.92
CA ALA A 11 -4.40 -5.66 -17.69
C ALA A 11 -4.54 -7.13 -17.25
N LEU A 12 -4.66 -7.38 -15.94
CA LEU A 12 -4.92 -8.73 -15.43
C LEU A 12 -6.29 -9.26 -15.88
N LYS A 13 -7.34 -8.43 -15.84
CA LYS A 13 -8.68 -8.81 -16.31
C LYS A 13 -8.69 -9.15 -17.80
N GLU A 14 -7.98 -8.38 -18.61
CA GLU A 14 -7.84 -8.65 -20.04
C GLU A 14 -7.08 -9.97 -20.28
N ALA A 15 -5.98 -10.20 -19.56
CA ALA A 15 -5.19 -11.43 -19.66
C ALA A 15 -6.00 -12.68 -19.26
N LEU A 16 -6.84 -12.57 -18.22
CA LEU A 16 -7.75 -13.63 -17.77
C LEU A 16 -8.87 -13.96 -18.79
N GLY A 17 -9.12 -13.07 -19.75
CA GLY A 17 -10.01 -13.35 -20.88
C GLY A 17 -9.41 -14.29 -21.93
N GLY A 18 -8.10 -14.55 -21.85
CA GLY A 18 -7.36 -15.45 -22.73
C GLY A 18 -6.84 -16.70 -22.03
N THR A 19 -5.91 -17.38 -22.69
CA THR A 19 -5.26 -18.61 -22.18
C THR A 19 -3.75 -18.48 -22.02
N ASP A 20 -3.21 -17.28 -22.20
CA ASP A 20 -1.78 -17.02 -22.07
C ASP A 20 -1.39 -16.93 -20.59
N LEU A 21 -0.90 -18.06 -20.07
CA LEU A 21 -0.50 -18.19 -18.67
C LEU A 21 0.70 -17.30 -18.32
N GLU A 22 1.60 -17.01 -19.28
CA GLU A 22 2.74 -16.12 -19.03
C GLU A 22 2.25 -14.66 -18.89
N ALA A 23 1.32 -14.23 -19.74
CA ALA A 23 0.70 -12.92 -19.64
C ALA A 23 -0.07 -12.75 -18.32
N ILE A 24 -0.85 -13.75 -17.92
CA ILE A 24 -1.59 -13.74 -16.65
C ILE A 24 -0.62 -13.65 -15.46
N LYS A 25 0.46 -14.43 -15.47
CA LYS A 25 1.47 -14.40 -14.41
C LYS A 25 2.14 -13.03 -14.32
N SER A 26 2.59 -12.46 -15.44
CA SER A 26 3.22 -11.15 -15.48
C SER A 26 2.27 -10.03 -15.01
N ALA A 27 1.00 -10.07 -15.43
CA ALA A 27 0.00 -9.10 -14.97
C ALA A 27 -0.29 -9.23 -13.46
N THR A 28 -0.28 -10.45 -12.94
CA THR A 28 -0.46 -10.72 -11.50
C THR A 28 0.71 -10.17 -10.69
N GLU A 29 1.96 -10.38 -11.14
CA GLU A 29 3.15 -9.84 -10.48
C GLU A 29 3.12 -8.31 -10.48
N LYS A 30 2.78 -7.69 -11.61
CA LYS A 30 2.62 -6.22 -11.71
C LYS A 30 1.56 -5.69 -10.74
N LEU A 31 0.42 -6.37 -10.61
CA LEU A 31 -0.62 -5.99 -9.67
C LEU A 31 -0.11 -6.09 -8.22
N LEU A 32 0.61 -7.16 -7.86
CA LEU A 32 1.20 -7.32 -6.53
C LEU A 32 2.19 -6.20 -6.19
N THR A 33 3.06 -5.84 -7.13
CA THR A 33 4.03 -4.75 -6.93
C THR A 33 3.31 -3.42 -6.76
N ALA A 34 2.32 -3.13 -7.62
CA ALA A 34 1.54 -1.90 -7.52
C ALA A 34 0.73 -1.84 -6.21
N SER A 35 0.16 -2.96 -5.75
CA SER A 35 -0.63 -3.00 -4.52
C SER A 35 0.20 -2.78 -3.26
N GLN A 36 1.45 -3.25 -3.24
CA GLN A 36 2.35 -3.01 -2.10
C GLN A 36 2.64 -1.52 -1.93
N GLY A 37 3.00 -0.83 -3.02
CA GLY A 37 3.23 0.62 -2.99
C GLY A 37 1.97 1.40 -2.61
N PHE A 38 0.81 1.01 -3.17
CA PHE A 38 -0.47 1.65 -2.82
C PHE A 38 -0.83 1.50 -1.34
N SER A 39 -0.65 0.30 -0.76
CA SER A 39 -0.88 0.09 0.67
C SER A 39 0.04 0.96 1.52
N GLN A 40 1.33 1.04 1.17
CA GLN A 40 2.29 1.89 1.87
C GLN A 40 1.85 3.36 1.87
N ARG A 41 1.40 3.89 0.73
CA ARG A 41 0.84 5.24 0.64
C ARG A 41 -0.42 5.43 1.48
N LEU A 42 -1.33 4.46 1.48
CA LEU A 42 -2.54 4.54 2.27
C LEU A 42 -2.23 4.66 3.77
N TYR A 43 -1.23 3.92 4.25
CA TYR A 43 -0.72 4.05 5.61
C TYR A 43 -0.06 5.42 5.85
N GLU A 44 0.77 5.91 4.91
CA GLU A 44 1.37 7.26 4.99
C GLU A 44 0.33 8.38 5.02
N GLU A 45 -0.72 8.30 4.19
CA GLU A 45 -1.81 9.28 4.14
C GLU A 45 -2.68 9.22 5.40
N ALA A 46 -2.96 8.03 5.91
CA ALA A 46 -3.67 7.85 7.18
C ALA A 46 -2.87 8.40 8.36
N ALA A 47 -1.55 8.17 8.40
CA ALA A 47 -0.66 8.71 9.42
C ALA A 47 -0.59 10.25 9.36
N LYS A 48 -0.52 10.84 8.16
CA LYS A 48 -0.58 12.31 7.98
C LYS A 48 -1.93 12.88 8.42
N SER A 49 -3.03 12.23 8.07
CA SER A 49 -4.38 12.66 8.50
C SER A 49 -4.57 12.58 10.02
N HIS A 50 -3.85 11.69 10.71
CA HIS A 50 -3.88 11.60 12.17
C HIS A 50 -3.04 12.71 12.85
N ALA A 51 -1.98 13.19 12.20
CA ALA A 51 -1.13 14.26 12.71
C ALA A 51 -1.76 15.66 12.61
N GLU A 52 -2.67 15.89 11.66
CA GLU A 52 -3.35 17.18 11.47
C GLU A 52 -4.53 17.43 12.45
N GLY A 53 -4.84 16.46 13.31
CA GLY A 53 -5.91 16.53 14.31
C GLY A 53 -5.47 16.78 15.76
N ALA A 54 -4.17 16.89 16.04
CA ALA A 54 -3.69 17.10 17.41
C ALA A 54 -3.61 18.60 17.74
N PRO A 55 -4.48 19.17 18.61
CA PRO A 55 -4.18 20.44 19.22
C PRO A 55 -2.88 20.26 20.02
N SER A 56 -1.93 21.19 19.85
CA SER A 56 -0.74 21.26 20.70
C SER A 56 -1.16 21.25 22.18
N ALA A 57 -1.01 20.10 22.83
CA ALA A 57 -1.11 19.95 24.27
C ALA A 57 0.29 19.57 24.77
N PRO A 58 0.90 20.36 25.66
CA PRO A 58 2.25 20.09 26.15
C PRO A 58 2.19 19.01 27.23
N ASN A 59 3.06 18.02 27.10
CA ASN A 59 3.43 17.02 28.11
C ASN A 59 2.34 16.03 28.52
N ALA A 60 2.54 14.75 28.18
CA ALA A 60 2.69 13.68 29.17
C ALA A 60 2.80 12.30 28.47
N ASN A 61 3.92 11.62 28.73
CA ASN A 61 4.15 10.18 28.59
C ASN A 61 4.25 9.63 27.16
N ASP A 62 5.49 9.70 26.67
CA ASP A 62 6.05 9.09 25.46
C ASP A 62 6.33 7.57 25.66
N GLU A 63 5.37 6.83 26.23
CA GLU A 63 5.53 5.38 26.51
C GLU A 63 4.51 4.49 25.78
N ASP A 64 3.57 5.07 25.02
CA ASP A 64 2.53 4.31 24.28
C ASP A 64 2.50 4.61 22.77
N ILE A 65 3.48 5.37 22.25
CA ILE A 65 3.79 5.28 20.82
C ILE A 65 4.61 4.00 20.66
N VAL A 66 3.88 2.89 20.58
CA VAL A 66 4.40 1.65 20.02
C VAL A 66 4.86 1.99 18.61
N ASP A 67 6.17 2.24 18.52
CA ASP A 67 6.91 2.35 17.28
C ASP A 67 6.47 1.15 16.46
N ALA A 68 5.74 1.41 15.38
CA ALA A 68 5.40 0.40 14.40
C ALA A 68 6.72 0.05 13.71
N GLU A 69 7.55 -0.71 14.43
CA GLU A 69 8.67 -1.44 13.91
C GLU A 69 8.07 -2.26 12.78
N ILE A 70 8.33 -1.81 11.56
CA ILE A 70 8.28 -2.66 10.39
C ILE A 70 9.30 -3.74 10.73
N VAL A 71 8.80 -4.84 11.29
CA VAL A 71 9.56 -6.06 11.49
C VAL A 71 9.85 -6.59 10.09
N ASP A 72 10.92 -6.06 9.51
CA ASP A 72 11.59 -6.62 8.34
C ASP A 72 12.44 -7.78 8.88
N GLU A 73 11.80 -8.93 9.06
CA GLU A 73 12.50 -10.19 9.33
C GLU A 73 13.17 -10.66 8.02
N PRO A 74 14.51 -10.89 8.03
CA PRO A 74 15.30 -11.25 6.85
C PRO A 74 15.04 -12.67 6.29
#